data_AF-A0A955MNL0-F1
#
_entry.id   AF-A0A955MNL0-F1
#
_cell.length_a   1.000
_cell.length_b   1.000
_cell.length_c   1.000
_cell.angle_alpha   90.00
_cell.angle_beta   90.00
_cell.angle_gamma   90.00
#
_symmetry.space_group_name_H-M   'P 1'
#
loop_
_entity.id
_entity.type
_entity.pdbx_description
1 polymer ?
#
loop_
_entity_poly.entity_id
_entity_poly.type
_entity_poly.pdbx_seq_one_letter_code
_entity_poly.pdbx_strand_id
1 'polypeptide(L)'
;RTTLELSGEPRFASAYQELQDMDYHEEVIAQKLTFPPGDIFHSDDRLAFYAYYPLLKYETDPYLRSIYRRSFERSWEIERIERNPWFNFIYGALTGMDCEVAQAVENLREWPLDLIDYSFQNSQRADLYTQAGYTPYADGIRYFSPRERGPYRWTDSSLSPDGGAGGRVVVDPSGWLDAYWMGRFYGIILPPKTEDPSLLGVEERDLNLGAEPYQGPPRPELK
;
A
#
# COMPACT_ATOMS: atom_id res chain seq x y z
N ARG A 1 -12.99 -16.39 0.42
CA ARG A 1 -14.14 -15.63 -0.13
C ARG A 1 -13.97 -15.28 -1.62
N THR A 2 -12.90 -14.62 -2.09
CA THR A 2 -12.76 -14.25 -3.54
C THR A 2 -13.02 -15.38 -4.53
N THR A 3 -12.35 -16.53 -4.35
CA THR A 3 -12.50 -17.64 -5.29
C THR A 3 -13.92 -18.22 -5.27
N LEU A 4 -14.56 -18.26 -4.10
CA LEU A 4 -15.97 -18.66 -3.98
C LEU A 4 -16.87 -17.73 -4.80
N GLU A 5 -16.67 -16.42 -4.73
CA GLU A 5 -17.49 -15.44 -5.47
C GLU A 5 -17.26 -15.49 -6.98
N LEU A 6 -16.03 -15.80 -7.42
CA LEU A 6 -15.70 -15.87 -8.83
C LEU A 6 -16.08 -17.21 -9.47
N SER A 7 -15.92 -18.34 -8.76
CA SER A 7 -16.14 -19.67 -9.31
C SER A 7 -17.46 -20.32 -8.88
N GLY A 8 -18.06 -19.88 -7.78
CA GLY A 8 -19.24 -20.51 -7.18
C GLY A 8 -18.98 -21.90 -6.59
N GLU A 9 -17.73 -22.37 -6.52
CA GLU A 9 -17.43 -23.74 -6.10
C GLU A 9 -17.59 -23.94 -4.58
N PRO A 10 -18.45 -24.88 -4.13
CA PRO A 10 -18.76 -25.06 -2.71
C PRO A 10 -17.56 -25.38 -1.81
N ARG A 11 -16.51 -26.00 -2.35
CA ARG A 11 -15.30 -26.34 -1.59
C ARG A 11 -14.63 -25.12 -0.94
N PHE A 12 -14.74 -23.94 -1.55
CA PHE A 12 -14.17 -22.72 -0.98
C PHE A 12 -15.01 -22.16 0.18
N ALA A 13 -16.33 -22.42 0.18
CA ALA A 13 -17.18 -22.14 1.33
C ALA A 13 -16.86 -23.10 2.48
N SER A 14 -16.71 -24.40 2.19
CA SER A 14 -16.32 -25.41 3.19
C SER A 14 -14.97 -25.09 3.83
N ALA A 15 -13.94 -24.79 3.03
CA ALA A 15 -12.63 -24.41 3.57
C ALA A 15 -12.69 -23.12 4.41
N TYR A 16 -13.54 -22.15 4.03
CA TYR A 16 -13.74 -20.94 4.84
C TYR A 16 -14.46 -21.23 6.16
N GLN A 17 -15.39 -22.19 6.18
CA GLN A 17 -16.03 -22.65 7.42
C GLN A 17 -15.03 -23.40 8.30
N GLU A 18 -14.20 -24.28 7.74
CA GLU A 18 -13.16 -25.00 8.51
C GLU A 18 -12.23 -24.03 9.26
N LEU A 19 -11.84 -22.92 8.63
CA LEU A 19 -11.03 -21.88 9.29
C LEU A 19 -11.79 -21.20 10.44
N GLN A 20 -13.10 -20.98 10.30
CA GLN A 20 -13.92 -20.42 11.37
C GLN A 20 -14.07 -21.40 12.53
N ASP A 21 -14.26 -22.68 12.24
CA ASP A 21 -14.36 -23.75 13.25
C ASP A 21 -13.03 -23.93 14.02
N MET A 22 -11.91 -23.46 13.45
CA MET A 22 -10.59 -23.37 14.09
C MET A 22 -10.34 -22.01 14.76
N ASP A 23 -11.36 -21.17 14.92
CA ASP A 23 -11.30 -19.84 15.56
C ASP A 23 -10.36 -18.81 14.89
N TYR A 24 -9.97 -19.02 13.63
CA TYR A 24 -9.05 -18.09 12.94
C TYR A 24 -9.61 -16.67 12.81
N HIS A 25 -10.94 -16.52 12.85
CA HIS A 25 -11.58 -15.22 12.82
C HIS A 25 -11.27 -14.39 14.07
N GLU A 26 -11.12 -15.03 15.23
CA GLU A 26 -10.74 -14.36 16.49
C GLU A 26 -9.27 -13.94 16.49
N GLU A 27 -8.38 -14.79 15.94
CA GLU A 27 -6.94 -14.51 15.84
C GLU A 27 -6.63 -13.29 14.97
N VAL A 28 -7.48 -12.99 13.97
CA VAL A 28 -7.32 -11.80 13.12
C VAL A 28 -7.31 -10.52 13.95
N ILE A 29 -7.93 -10.46 15.14
CA ILE A 29 -7.93 -9.27 16.00
C ILE A 29 -6.52 -8.86 16.44
N ALA A 30 -5.59 -9.82 16.53
CA ALA A 30 -4.20 -9.57 16.93
C ALA A 30 -3.37 -8.86 15.84
N GLN A 31 -3.76 -8.98 14.57
CA GLN A 31 -3.17 -8.20 13.49
C GLN A 31 -3.48 -6.70 13.68
N LYS A 32 -2.53 -5.78 13.58
CA LYS A 32 -1.06 -5.85 13.46
C LYS A 32 -0.34 -6.03 14.81
N LEU A 33 0.79 -6.73 14.81
CA LEU A 33 1.69 -6.83 15.98
C LEU A 33 2.46 -5.52 16.20
N THR A 34 2.53 -5.08 17.47
CA THR A 34 3.24 -3.85 17.86
C THR A 34 4.33 -4.10 18.91
N PHE A 35 4.55 -5.36 19.29
CA PHE A 35 5.55 -5.76 20.27
C PHE A 35 5.84 -7.28 20.16
N PRO A 36 7.09 -7.72 20.39
CA PRO A 36 8.29 -6.90 20.58
C PRO A 36 8.73 -6.22 19.27
N PRO A 37 9.46 -5.08 19.32
CA PRO A 37 9.86 -4.36 18.11
C PRO A 37 10.62 -5.19 17.07
N GLY A 38 11.36 -6.22 17.50
CA GLY A 38 12.11 -7.11 16.60
C GLY A 38 11.26 -8.09 15.80
N ASP A 39 9.97 -8.24 16.16
CA ASP A 39 9.03 -9.16 15.51
C ASP A 39 8.05 -8.42 14.58
N ILE A 40 8.23 -7.10 14.41
CA ILE A 40 7.39 -6.28 13.53
C ILE A 40 7.98 -6.32 12.12
N PHE A 41 7.25 -6.94 11.20
CA PHE A 41 7.61 -7.00 9.78
C PHE A 41 6.62 -6.21 8.94
N HIS A 42 7.03 -5.05 8.45
CA HIS A 42 6.16 -4.15 7.68
C HIS A 42 5.58 -4.80 6.39
N SER A 43 6.25 -5.79 5.81
CA SER A 43 5.73 -6.52 4.64
C SER A 43 4.44 -7.29 4.94
N ASP A 44 4.24 -7.73 6.18
CA ASP A 44 3.07 -8.50 6.60
C ASP A 44 1.81 -7.64 6.61
N ASP A 45 1.94 -6.32 6.78
CA ASP A 45 0.81 -5.40 6.81
C ASP A 45 0.19 -5.24 5.43
N ARG A 46 1.02 -5.10 4.39
CA ARG A 46 0.50 -5.07 3.01
C ARG A 46 -0.23 -6.38 2.68
N LEU A 47 0.32 -7.52 3.10
CA LEU A 47 -0.32 -8.82 2.92
C LEU A 47 -1.66 -8.91 3.69
N ALA A 48 -1.70 -8.47 4.94
CA ALA A 48 -2.91 -8.43 5.74
C ALA A 48 -4.00 -7.57 5.10
N PHE A 49 -3.64 -6.40 4.57
CA PHE A 49 -4.56 -5.53 3.84
C PHE A 49 -5.09 -6.13 2.54
N TYR A 50 -4.27 -6.90 1.81
CA TYR A 50 -4.78 -7.73 0.71
C TYR A 50 -5.78 -8.80 1.16
N ALA A 51 -5.60 -9.37 2.35
CA ALA A 51 -6.53 -10.36 2.91
C ALA A 51 -7.82 -9.72 3.45
N TYR A 52 -7.76 -8.53 4.06
CA TYR A 52 -8.93 -7.79 4.51
C TYR A 52 -9.85 -7.40 3.35
N TYR A 53 -9.28 -7.05 2.19
CA TYR A 53 -10.06 -6.60 1.05
C TYR A 53 -11.19 -7.55 0.65
N PRO A 54 -10.96 -8.83 0.33
CA PRO A 54 -12.04 -9.74 -0.01
C PRO A 54 -12.90 -10.14 1.19
N LEU A 55 -12.36 -10.14 2.42
CA LEU A 55 -13.16 -10.40 3.62
C LEU A 55 -14.20 -9.29 3.80
N LEU A 56 -13.78 -8.03 3.79
CA LEU A 56 -14.68 -6.88 3.94
C LEU A 56 -15.52 -6.59 2.70
N LYS A 57 -15.13 -7.07 1.52
CA LYS A 57 -15.94 -6.92 0.31
C LYS A 57 -17.08 -7.94 0.22
N TYR A 58 -16.83 -9.19 0.65
CA TYR A 58 -17.74 -10.30 0.40
C TYR A 58 -18.35 -10.91 1.66
N GLU A 59 -17.86 -10.61 2.85
CA GLU A 59 -18.46 -11.11 4.09
C GLU A 59 -19.82 -10.46 4.36
N THR A 60 -20.82 -11.32 4.52
CA THR A 60 -22.22 -10.95 4.75
C THR A 60 -22.66 -11.22 6.18
N ASP A 61 -21.98 -12.12 6.90
CA ASP A 61 -22.26 -12.37 8.31
C ASP A 61 -21.88 -11.12 9.14
N PRO A 62 -22.83 -10.52 9.88
CA PRO A 62 -22.57 -9.28 10.61
C PRO A 62 -21.57 -9.46 11.76
N TYR A 63 -21.51 -10.64 12.38
CA TYR A 63 -20.55 -10.95 13.45
C TYR A 63 -19.13 -10.99 12.88
N LEU A 64 -18.89 -11.82 11.87
CA LEU A 64 -17.56 -11.96 11.24
C LEU A 64 -17.10 -10.64 10.62
N ARG A 65 -17.99 -9.94 9.92
CA ARG A 65 -17.70 -8.63 9.35
C ARG A 65 -17.29 -7.62 10.41
N SER A 66 -17.90 -7.64 11.60
CA SER A 66 -17.53 -6.75 12.70
C SER A 66 -16.12 -7.02 13.22
N ILE A 67 -15.71 -8.29 13.30
CA ILE A 67 -14.37 -8.70 13.73
C ILE A 67 -13.32 -8.23 12.72
N TYR A 68 -13.53 -8.53 11.44
CA TYR A 68 -12.61 -8.12 10.38
C TYR A 68 -12.49 -6.60 10.29
N ARG A 69 -13.60 -5.88 10.45
CA ARG A 69 -13.59 -4.42 10.43
C ARG A 69 -12.82 -3.85 11.62
N ARG A 70 -13.02 -4.37 12.83
CA ARG A 70 -12.29 -3.94 14.02
C ARG A 70 -10.78 -4.13 13.87
N SER A 71 -10.37 -5.29 13.37
CA SER A 71 -8.97 -5.61 13.13
C SER A 71 -8.35 -4.71 12.05
N PHE A 72 -9.08 -4.50 10.95
CA PHE A 72 -8.68 -3.63 9.85
C PHE A 72 -8.50 -2.17 10.29
N GLU A 73 -9.46 -1.61 11.01
CA GLU A 73 -9.40 -0.23 11.50
C GLU A 73 -8.26 -0.03 12.50
N ARG A 74 -8.03 -1.00 13.40
CA ARG A 74 -6.87 -0.98 14.29
C ARG A 74 -5.56 -1.01 13.52
N SER A 75 -5.44 -1.88 12.51
CA SER A 75 -4.23 -2.00 11.70
C SER A 75 -3.95 -0.70 10.92
N TRP A 76 -4.98 -0.09 10.33
CA TRP A 76 -4.84 1.21 9.69
C TRP A 76 -4.48 2.33 10.67
N GLU A 77 -5.04 2.35 11.89
CA GLU A 77 -4.66 3.34 12.91
C GLU A 77 -3.17 3.24 13.31
N ILE A 78 -2.58 2.05 13.23
CA ILE A 78 -1.15 1.86 13.44
C ILE A 78 -0.35 2.37 12.23
N GLU A 79 -0.79 2.04 11.01
CA GLU A 79 -0.11 2.40 9.75
C GLU A 79 -0.27 3.87 9.34
N ARG A 80 -1.32 4.58 9.77
CA ARG A 80 -1.66 5.92 9.26
C ARG A 80 -0.54 6.95 9.44
N ILE A 81 0.33 6.77 10.44
CA ILE A 81 1.49 7.64 10.68
C ILE A 81 2.45 7.67 9.48
N GLU A 82 2.48 6.59 8.68
CA GLU A 82 3.30 6.44 7.48
C GLU A 82 2.83 7.32 6.32
N ARG A 83 1.60 7.88 6.39
CA ARG A 83 0.97 8.63 5.30
C ARG A 83 1.04 7.90 3.96
N ASN A 84 1.04 6.57 4.01
CA ASN A 84 1.19 5.71 2.86
C ASN A 84 -0.12 5.73 2.05
N PRO A 85 -0.10 6.20 0.79
CA PRO A 85 -1.32 6.35 0.00
C PRO A 85 -2.06 5.04 -0.22
N TRP A 86 -1.34 3.92 -0.29
CA TRP A 86 -1.95 2.62 -0.52
C TRP A 86 -2.78 2.19 0.69
N PHE A 87 -2.22 2.21 1.90
CA PHE A 87 -2.95 1.88 3.13
C PHE A 87 -4.12 2.84 3.39
N ASN A 88 -3.95 4.12 3.10
CA ASN A 88 -5.00 5.12 3.25
C ASN A 88 -6.15 4.89 2.26
N PHE A 89 -5.87 4.70 0.97
CA PHE A 89 -6.94 4.56 -0.02
C PHE A 89 -7.70 3.25 0.13
N ILE A 90 -7.05 2.14 0.47
CA ILE A 90 -7.78 0.88 0.72
C ILE A 90 -8.65 0.98 1.98
N TYR A 91 -8.22 1.71 3.01
CA TYR A 91 -9.04 2.03 4.18
C TYR A 91 -10.29 2.81 3.81
N GLY A 92 -10.14 3.92 3.09
CA GLY A 92 -11.26 4.71 2.60
C GLY A 92 -12.20 3.89 1.70
N ALA A 93 -11.65 3.06 0.83
CA ALA A 93 -12.43 2.22 -0.09
C ALA A 93 -13.31 1.18 0.62
N LEU A 94 -12.82 0.55 1.69
CA LEU A 94 -13.53 -0.51 2.40
C LEU A 94 -14.45 0.01 3.51
N THR A 95 -14.18 1.20 4.06
CA THR A 95 -14.96 1.77 5.18
C THR A 95 -15.88 2.91 4.78
N GLY A 96 -15.59 3.62 3.68
CA GLY A 96 -16.25 4.87 3.32
C GLY A 96 -15.95 6.03 4.27
N MET A 97 -14.99 5.87 5.19
CA MET A 97 -14.58 6.90 6.14
C MET A 97 -13.44 7.77 5.58
N ASP A 98 -13.19 8.90 6.24
CA ASP A 98 -12.03 9.73 5.91
C ASP A 98 -10.74 8.92 6.13
N CYS A 99 -9.85 8.99 5.15
CA CYS A 99 -8.63 8.18 5.10
C CYS A 99 -7.37 9.03 4.94
N GLU A 100 -7.37 10.26 5.46
CA GLU A 100 -6.24 11.19 5.34
C GLU A 100 -5.85 11.43 3.88
N VAL A 101 -6.85 11.72 3.04
CA VAL A 101 -6.69 11.88 1.59
C VAL A 101 -5.66 12.96 1.26
N ALA A 102 -5.61 14.05 2.03
CA ALA A 102 -4.66 15.13 1.80
C ALA A 102 -3.21 14.65 1.95
N GLN A 103 -2.91 13.90 3.01
CA GLN A 103 -1.60 13.32 3.30
C GLN A 103 -1.19 12.31 2.22
N ALA A 104 -2.12 11.43 1.83
CA ALA A 104 -1.89 10.44 0.78
C ALA A 104 -1.61 11.09 -0.59
N VAL A 105 -2.37 12.13 -0.96
CA VAL A 105 -2.15 12.85 -2.22
C VAL A 105 -0.86 13.67 -2.18
N GLU A 106 -0.50 14.26 -1.04
CA GLU A 106 0.79 14.94 -0.87
C GLU A 106 1.95 13.96 -1.11
N ASN A 107 1.93 12.78 -0.48
CA ASN A 107 2.92 11.73 -0.70
C ASN A 107 3.05 11.35 -2.19
N LEU A 108 1.92 11.12 -2.90
CA LEU A 108 1.96 10.83 -4.33
C LEU A 108 2.54 11.96 -5.19
N ARG A 109 2.33 13.23 -4.82
CA ARG A 109 2.90 14.40 -5.51
C ARG A 109 4.38 14.59 -5.23
N GLU A 110 4.83 14.10 -4.09
CA GLU A 110 6.22 14.18 -3.64
C GLU A 110 7.08 13.05 -4.19
N TRP A 111 6.44 11.98 -4.69
CA TRP A 111 7.11 10.84 -5.29
C TRP A 111 8.07 11.26 -6.41
N PRO A 112 9.34 10.81 -6.39
CA PRO A 112 10.30 11.21 -7.40
C PRO A 112 10.04 10.47 -8.72
N LEU A 113 10.28 11.17 -9.83
CA LEU A 113 10.31 10.57 -11.17
C LEU A 113 11.61 9.78 -11.41
N ASP A 114 12.68 10.17 -10.73
CA ASP A 114 13.91 9.40 -10.69
C ASP A 114 13.73 8.23 -9.73
N LEU A 115 13.84 7.02 -10.28
CA LEU A 115 13.62 5.79 -9.55
C LEU A 115 14.91 5.17 -9.00
N ILE A 116 16.05 5.86 -9.14
CA ILE A 116 17.31 5.44 -8.51
C ILE A 116 17.20 5.61 -6.99
N ASP A 117 17.49 4.54 -6.26
CA ASP A 117 17.48 4.53 -4.80
C ASP A 117 18.82 5.03 -4.24
N TYR A 118 18.90 6.35 -4.04
CA TYR A 118 20.05 7.02 -3.44
C TYR A 118 20.06 6.87 -1.91
N SER A 119 21.25 6.76 -1.33
CA SER A 119 21.36 6.77 0.13
C SER A 119 20.97 8.13 0.72
N PHE A 120 20.27 8.10 1.84
CA PHE A 120 19.89 9.28 2.60
C PHE A 120 20.15 9.05 4.09
N GLN A 121 20.37 10.14 4.81
CA GLN A 121 20.59 10.14 6.25
C GLN A 121 19.82 11.30 6.87
N ASN A 122 18.87 11.01 7.75
CA ASN A 122 18.11 12.01 8.50
C ASN A 122 18.24 11.84 10.02
N SER A 123 18.87 10.78 10.51
CA SER A 123 19.00 10.49 11.94
C SER A 123 19.72 11.56 12.75
N GLN A 124 20.55 12.39 12.10
CA GLN A 124 21.22 13.53 12.74
C GLN A 124 20.27 14.71 13.06
N ARG A 125 19.03 14.70 12.55
CA ARG A 125 18.09 15.81 12.71
C ARG A 125 17.46 15.82 14.09
N ALA A 126 17.55 16.96 14.77
CA ALA A 126 16.94 17.16 16.10
C ALA A 126 15.48 17.64 16.05
N ASP A 127 14.97 18.00 14.86
CA ASP A 127 13.59 18.47 14.66
C ASP A 127 12.60 17.33 14.36
N LEU A 128 13.02 16.08 14.54
CA LEU A 128 12.20 14.90 14.28
C LEU A 128 11.42 14.53 15.55
N TYR A 129 10.10 14.62 15.47
CA TYR A 129 9.18 14.23 16.54
C TYR A 129 7.87 13.71 15.94
N THR A 130 7.18 12.84 16.69
CA THR A 130 5.85 12.38 16.31
C THR A 130 4.87 13.54 16.32
N GLN A 131 4.14 13.70 15.23
CA GLN A 131 3.13 14.74 15.10
C GLN A 131 1.97 14.50 16.06
N ALA A 132 1.37 15.58 16.57
CA ALA A 132 0.19 15.48 17.42
C ALA A 132 -0.94 14.73 16.70
N GLY A 133 -1.56 13.77 17.39
CA GLY A 133 -2.61 12.92 16.84
C GLY A 133 -2.14 11.57 16.29
N TYR A 134 -0.83 11.32 16.23
CA TYR A 134 -0.26 10.03 15.84
C TYR A 134 0.44 9.35 17.03
N THR A 135 0.47 8.02 17.02
CA THR A 135 1.21 7.21 17.99
C THR A 135 2.20 6.31 17.26
N PRO A 136 3.51 6.34 17.59
CA PRO A 136 4.52 5.55 16.90
C PRO A 136 4.57 4.15 17.51
N TYR A 137 3.78 3.23 16.98
CA TYR A 137 3.72 1.85 17.48
C TYR A 137 4.87 0.97 16.98
N ALA A 138 5.51 1.32 15.85
CA ALA A 138 6.52 0.51 15.17
C ALA A 138 7.48 1.38 14.33
N ASP A 139 8.66 0.83 14.01
CA ASP A 139 9.63 1.23 12.96
C ASP A 139 10.25 2.65 12.99
N GLY A 140 9.63 3.61 13.67
CA GLY A 140 10.16 4.96 13.82
C GLY A 140 9.16 5.89 14.49
N ILE A 141 9.53 7.17 14.58
CA ILE A 141 8.73 8.16 15.33
C ILE A 141 8.01 9.15 14.41
N ARG A 142 8.30 9.18 13.11
CA ARG A 142 7.81 10.21 12.18
C ARG A 142 7.92 9.77 10.73
N TYR A 143 6.95 10.19 9.91
CA TYR A 143 6.97 10.11 8.44
C TYR A 143 8.08 10.95 7.78
N PHE A 144 8.75 10.35 6.80
CA PHE A 144 9.64 11.02 5.86
C PHE A 144 9.02 11.12 4.47
N SER A 145 9.01 12.35 3.92
CA SER A 145 8.54 12.61 2.57
C SER A 145 9.32 11.79 1.53
N PRO A 146 8.70 11.29 0.45
CA PRO A 146 9.42 10.74 -0.70
C PRO A 146 10.52 11.68 -1.25
N ARG A 147 10.43 13.00 -1.02
CA ARG A 147 11.51 13.95 -1.37
C ARG A 147 12.78 13.79 -0.51
N GLU A 148 12.63 13.29 0.70
CA GLU A 148 13.72 13.13 1.68
C GLU A 148 14.28 11.70 1.71
N ARG A 149 13.54 10.71 1.22
CA ARG A 149 13.91 9.29 1.24
C ARG A 149 13.96 8.60 -0.12
N GLY A 150 13.42 9.21 -1.18
CA GLY A 150 13.40 8.63 -2.52
C GLY A 150 12.19 7.73 -2.85
N PRO A 151 12.24 7.02 -3.99
CA PRO A 151 11.20 6.09 -4.46
C PRO A 151 11.20 4.82 -3.61
N TYR A 152 10.07 4.11 -3.57
CA TYR A 152 9.89 3.02 -2.60
C TYR A 152 8.76 2.06 -2.99
N ARG A 153 8.75 0.84 -2.46
CA ARG A 153 7.59 -0.07 -2.59
C ARG A 153 6.85 -0.09 -1.28
N TRP A 154 5.52 -0.15 -1.27
CA TRP A 154 4.66 -0.14 -0.06
C TRP A 154 4.87 -1.30 0.94
N THR A 155 6.03 -1.95 0.96
CA THR A 155 6.44 -3.07 1.81
C THR A 155 7.41 -2.69 2.92
N ASP A 156 8.13 -1.57 2.85
CA ASP A 156 9.15 -1.18 3.86
C ASP A 156 8.65 0.00 4.74
N SER A 157 9.22 0.35 5.88
CA SER A 157 8.62 1.47 6.64
C SER A 157 9.05 2.85 6.10
N SER A 158 8.11 3.78 5.95
CA SER A 158 8.38 5.20 5.66
C SER A 158 8.86 6.01 6.88
N LEU A 159 9.02 5.34 8.03
CA LEU A 159 9.47 5.95 9.29
C LEU A 159 10.97 5.80 9.54
N SER A 160 11.68 5.04 8.69
CA SER A 160 13.13 4.87 8.76
C SER A 160 13.86 6.18 8.43
N PRO A 161 14.68 6.73 9.35
CA PRO A 161 15.36 8.02 9.12
C PRO A 161 16.53 7.92 8.12
N ASP A 162 17.16 6.76 8.05
CA ASP A 162 18.34 6.50 7.22
C ASP A 162 18.06 5.30 6.32
N GLY A 163 18.61 5.31 5.11
CA GLY A 163 18.38 4.21 4.17
C GLY A 163 18.96 4.42 2.79
N GLY A 164 18.38 3.69 1.84
CA GLY A 164 18.71 3.67 0.42
C GLY A 164 19.90 2.79 0.05
N ALA A 165 20.00 2.46 -1.24
CA ALA A 165 20.95 1.50 -1.79
C ALA A 165 22.23 2.11 -2.41
N GLY A 166 22.54 3.37 -2.09
CA GLY A 166 23.72 4.07 -2.59
C GLY A 166 23.72 4.27 -4.10
N GLY A 167 22.53 4.39 -4.71
CA GLY A 167 22.34 4.57 -6.14
C GLY A 167 22.57 3.31 -6.98
N ARG A 168 22.63 2.13 -6.35
CA ARG A 168 22.90 0.85 -7.04
C ARG A 168 21.65 0.06 -7.38
N VAL A 169 20.49 0.54 -6.94
CA VAL A 169 19.18 -0.08 -7.16
C VAL A 169 18.29 0.92 -7.85
N VAL A 170 17.47 0.42 -8.78
CA VAL A 170 16.36 1.16 -9.37
C VAL A 170 15.08 0.52 -8.86
N VAL A 171 14.24 1.33 -8.22
CA VAL A 171 12.91 0.92 -7.77
C VAL A 171 11.98 0.91 -8.98
N ASP A 172 11.05 -0.01 -9.04
CA ASP A 172 10.04 0.04 -10.10
C ASP A 172 8.90 1.00 -9.74
N PRO A 173 8.20 1.57 -10.73
CA PRO A 173 7.15 2.55 -10.48
C PRO A 173 5.83 1.93 -9.99
N SER A 174 5.75 0.60 -9.79
CA SER A 174 4.46 -0.05 -9.51
C SER A 174 3.85 0.40 -8.20
N GLY A 175 4.64 0.79 -7.19
CA GLY A 175 4.12 1.37 -5.96
C GLY A 175 3.23 2.58 -6.25
N TRP A 176 3.80 3.60 -6.88
CA TRP A 176 3.06 4.80 -7.25
C TRP A 176 1.82 4.48 -8.10
N LEU A 177 1.97 3.62 -9.10
CA LEU A 177 0.87 3.23 -10.00
C LEU A 177 -0.25 2.51 -9.26
N ASP A 178 0.06 1.55 -8.39
CA ASP A 178 -0.91 0.77 -7.59
C ASP A 178 -1.77 1.71 -6.75
N ALA A 179 -1.13 2.57 -5.95
CA ALA A 179 -1.86 3.50 -5.08
C ALA A 179 -2.65 4.56 -5.87
N TYR A 180 -2.04 5.16 -6.90
CA TYR A 180 -2.73 6.16 -7.72
C TYR A 180 -3.96 5.58 -8.40
N TRP A 181 -3.84 4.42 -9.06
CA TRP A 181 -4.97 3.80 -9.76
C TRP A 181 -6.03 3.26 -8.81
N MET A 182 -5.65 2.78 -7.61
CA MET A 182 -6.63 2.47 -6.57
C MET A 182 -7.43 3.72 -6.16
N GLY A 183 -6.75 4.85 -5.92
CA GLY A 183 -7.40 6.12 -5.61
C GLY A 183 -8.37 6.58 -6.71
N ARG A 184 -7.98 6.43 -7.99
CA ARG A 184 -8.85 6.73 -9.15
C ARG A 184 -10.05 5.77 -9.25
N PHE A 185 -9.82 4.48 -9.05
CA PHE A 185 -10.85 3.44 -9.18
C PHE A 185 -11.97 3.61 -8.14
N TYR A 186 -11.62 3.93 -6.89
CA TYR A 186 -12.61 4.18 -5.83
C TYR A 186 -13.16 5.62 -5.80
N GLY A 187 -12.77 6.48 -6.75
CA GLY A 187 -13.22 7.86 -6.81
C GLY A 187 -12.69 8.75 -5.67
N ILE A 188 -11.64 8.33 -4.97
CA ILE A 188 -10.93 9.13 -3.96
C ILE A 188 -10.14 10.24 -4.65
N ILE A 189 -9.45 9.89 -5.74
CA ILE A 189 -8.82 10.84 -6.65
C ILE A 189 -9.75 11.02 -7.85
N LEU A 190 -10.27 12.23 -8.00
CA LEU A 190 -11.15 12.57 -9.12
C LEU A 190 -10.36 12.88 -10.40
N PRO A 191 -10.98 12.75 -11.58
CA PRO A 191 -10.38 13.25 -12.81
C PRO A 191 -10.06 14.75 -12.71
N PRO A 192 -9.07 15.23 -13.48
CA PRO A 192 -8.77 16.65 -13.53
C PRO A 192 -10.01 17.44 -13.97
N LYS A 193 -10.23 18.61 -13.36
CA LYS A 193 -11.36 19.50 -13.68
C LYS A 193 -11.10 20.42 -14.88
N THR A 194 -9.90 20.36 -15.46
CA THR A 194 -9.53 21.20 -16.60
C THR A 194 -10.11 20.64 -17.89
N GLU A 195 -10.50 21.54 -18.80
CA GLU A 195 -10.88 21.19 -20.18
C GLU A 195 -9.74 21.44 -21.17
N ASP A 196 -8.61 21.99 -20.71
CA ASP A 196 -7.43 22.27 -21.54
C ASP A 196 -6.83 20.94 -22.06
N PRO A 197 -6.90 20.65 -23.37
CA PRO A 197 -6.40 19.40 -23.93
C PRO A 197 -4.89 19.20 -23.70
N SER A 198 -4.12 20.29 -23.58
CA SER A 198 -2.67 20.22 -23.33
C SER A 198 -2.32 19.67 -21.95
N LEU A 199 -3.26 19.74 -21.00
CA LEU A 199 -3.12 19.23 -19.63
C LEU A 199 -3.79 17.86 -19.43
N LEU A 200 -4.46 17.35 -20.47
CA LEU A 200 -5.20 16.08 -20.43
C LEU A 200 -4.48 14.94 -21.17
N GLY A 201 -3.39 15.25 -21.87
CA GLY A 201 -2.57 14.29 -22.60
C GLY A 201 -1.08 14.42 -22.27
N VAL A 202 -0.30 13.47 -22.78
CA VAL A 202 1.16 13.57 -22.81
C VAL A 202 1.55 13.94 -24.25
N GLU A 203 2.39 14.95 -24.42
CA GLU A 203 2.90 15.33 -25.73
C GLU A 203 3.64 14.14 -26.38
N GLU A 204 3.27 13.80 -27.60
CA GLU A 204 3.97 12.80 -28.39
C GLU A 204 5.30 13.41 -28.87
N ARG A 205 6.42 12.90 -28.36
CA ARG A 205 7.75 13.48 -28.60
C ARG A 205 8.54 12.78 -29.70
N ASP A 206 7.96 11.78 -30.38
CA ASP A 206 8.65 10.91 -31.35
C ASP A 206 10.00 10.35 -30.85
N LEU A 207 10.13 10.16 -29.53
CA LEU A 207 11.34 9.66 -28.89
C LEU A 207 11.28 8.15 -28.74
N ASN A 208 12.25 7.44 -29.34
CA ASN A 208 12.48 6.02 -29.09
C ASN A 208 13.70 5.83 -28.18
N LEU A 209 13.51 5.99 -26.87
CA LEU A 209 14.55 5.82 -25.84
C LEU A 209 14.55 4.42 -25.22
N GLY A 210 13.64 3.55 -25.66
CA GLY A 210 13.57 2.16 -25.21
C GLY A 210 14.73 1.34 -25.75
N ALA A 211 14.94 0.16 -25.17
CA ALA A 211 15.83 -0.83 -25.78
C ALA A 211 15.26 -1.28 -27.14
N GLU A 212 16.15 -1.57 -28.09
CA GLU A 212 15.77 -2.19 -29.36
C GLU A 212 14.92 -3.45 -29.11
N PRO A 213 13.86 -3.69 -29.90
CA PRO A 213 13.06 -4.90 -29.78
C PRO A 213 13.95 -6.15 -29.78
N TYR A 214 13.66 -7.10 -28.90
CA TYR A 214 14.43 -8.33 -28.79
C TYR A 214 14.45 -9.09 -30.13
N GLN A 215 15.64 -9.19 -30.75
CA GLN A 215 15.90 -9.93 -32.00
C GLN A 215 16.53 -11.32 -31.76
N GLY A 216 16.51 -11.80 -30.52
CA GLY A 216 17.12 -13.09 -30.16
C GLY A 216 16.24 -14.31 -30.49
N PRO A 217 16.70 -15.53 -30.16
CA PRO A 217 15.94 -16.75 -30.40
C PRO A 217 14.56 -16.72 -29.73
N PRO A 218 13.56 -17.42 -30.30
CA PRO A 218 12.21 -17.46 -29.75
C PRO A 218 12.22 -18.01 -28.32
N ARG A 219 11.23 -17.57 -27.51
CA ARG A 219 11.03 -18.11 -26.16
C ARG A 219 10.87 -19.63 -26.26
N PRO A 220 11.59 -20.43 -25.44
CA PRO A 220 11.42 -21.88 -25.42
C PRO A 220 9.96 -22.27 -25.18
N GLU A 221 9.51 -23.36 -25.79
CA GLU A 221 8.20 -23.93 -25.48
C GLU A 221 8.16 -24.32 -23.99
N LEU A 222 7.19 -23.78 -23.26
CA LEU A 222 6.91 -24.17 -21.88
C LEU A 222 6.33 -25.59 -21.93
N LYS A 223 7.05 -26.55 -21.32
CA LYS A 223 6.57 -27.93 -21.14
C LYS A 223 5.51 -28.00 -20.06
#